data_AF-H0EQI2-F1
#
_entry.id   AF-H0EQI2-F1
#
_cell.length_a   1.000
_cell.length_b   1.000
_cell.length_c   1.000
_cell.angle_alpha   90.00
_cell.angle_beta   90.00
_cell.angle_gamma   90.00
#
_symmetry.space_group_name_H-M   'P 1'
#
loop_
_entity.id
_entity.type
_entity.pdbx_description
1 polymer ?
#
loop_
_entity_poly.entity_id
_entity_poly.type
_entity_poly.pdbx_seq_one_letter_code
_entity_poly.pdbx_strand_id
1 'polypeptide(L)'
;MLFEAEDWKMDFYGIEINKFIDTIFKTTFEHGRNRPIVLASFTPEICILAAYKQTKYPVMFLSESGLYPTGDIRASSLQQAVHFAKRWGLPGVIIESNPLVASPALIGYVKEKGLGCASWGGNNDVPEHALIQAESGLDAIIVDSFRGLE
;
A
#
# COMPACT_ATOMS: atom_id res chain seq x y z
N MET A 1 3.36 3.10 11.80
CA MET A 1 2.95 2.07 12.80
C MET A 1 3.15 2.61 14.21
N LEU A 2 2.72 1.90 15.27
CA LEU A 2 2.73 2.43 16.65
C LEU A 2 4.10 2.95 17.11
N PHE A 3 5.21 2.36 16.65
CA PHE A 3 6.55 2.81 17.01
C PHE A 3 6.86 4.25 16.54
N GLU A 4 6.20 4.72 15.46
CA GLU A 4 6.40 6.07 14.90
C GLU A 4 5.69 7.16 15.72
N ALA A 5 4.84 6.80 16.70
CA ALA A 5 4.09 7.79 17.47
C ALA A 5 5.02 8.79 18.18
N GLU A 6 6.20 8.35 18.60
CA GLU A 6 7.23 9.21 19.19
C GLU A 6 7.76 10.23 18.17
N ASP A 7 8.09 9.79 16.96
CA ASP A 7 8.60 10.64 15.87
C ASP A 7 7.58 11.72 15.47
N TRP A 8 6.29 11.36 15.48
CA TRP A 8 5.19 12.27 15.16
C TRP A 8 4.67 13.08 16.35
N LYS A 9 5.28 12.96 17.53
CA LYS A 9 4.84 13.61 18.77
C LYS A 9 3.36 13.34 19.09
N MET A 10 2.93 12.11 18.82
CA MET A 10 1.57 11.64 19.06
C MET A 10 1.50 10.85 20.37
N ASP A 11 0.37 10.95 21.06
CA ASP A 11 0.09 10.09 22.21
C ASP A 11 -0.03 8.63 21.75
N PHE A 12 0.50 7.70 22.55
CA PHE A 12 0.29 6.28 22.37
C PHE A 12 -1.15 5.90 22.76
N TYR A 13 -2.08 6.10 21.84
CA TYR A 13 -3.43 5.55 21.98
C TYR A 13 -3.44 4.09 21.54
N GLY A 14 -3.62 3.19 22.50
CA GLY A 14 -3.95 1.80 22.24
C GLY A 14 -5.38 1.70 21.71
N ILE A 15 -5.55 1.85 20.40
CA ILE A 15 -6.84 1.67 19.75
C ILE A 15 -7.10 0.17 19.62
N GLU A 16 -8.26 -0.29 20.10
CA GLU A 16 -8.71 -1.65 19.81
C GLU A 16 -8.97 -1.76 18.31
N ILE A 17 -8.14 -2.55 17.63
CA ILE A 17 -8.04 -2.56 16.17
C ILE A 17 -9.35 -3.03 15.52
N ASN A 18 -10.10 -3.95 16.15
CA ASN A 18 -11.38 -4.39 15.59
C ASN A 18 -12.38 -3.24 15.55
N LYS A 19 -12.56 -2.52 16.66
CA LYS A 19 -13.47 -1.37 16.75
C LYS A 19 -13.09 -0.29 15.75
N PHE A 20 -11.80 -0.04 15.54
CA PHE A 20 -11.32 0.90 14.54
C PHE A 20 -11.77 0.52 13.13
N ILE A 21 -11.50 -0.73 12.72
CA ILE A 21 -11.87 -1.23 11.39
C ILE A 21 -13.39 -1.30 11.23
N ASP A 22 -14.11 -1.78 12.23
CA ASP A 22 -15.57 -1.89 12.20
C ASP A 22 -16.23 -0.53 12.02
N THR A 23 -15.66 0.51 12.64
CA THR A 23 -16.12 1.89 12.46
C THR A 23 -15.90 2.38 11.03
N ILE A 24 -14.70 2.16 10.47
CA ILE A 24 -14.40 2.52 9.07
C ILE A 24 -15.34 1.79 8.11
N PHE A 25 -15.59 0.51 8.33
CA PHE A 25 -16.43 -0.32 7.47
C PHE A 25 -17.89 0.08 7.54
N LYS A 26 -18.41 0.36 8.73
CA LYS A 26 -19.76 0.90 8.90
C LYS A 26 -19.95 2.14 8.03
N THR A 27 -19.10 3.15 8.18
CA THR A 27 -19.18 4.39 7.39
C THR A 27 -18.99 4.13 5.90
N THR A 28 -18.03 3.29 5.53
CA THR A 28 -17.72 3.01 4.12
C THR A 28 -18.85 2.22 3.44
N PHE A 29 -19.52 1.29 4.12
CA PHE A 29 -20.64 0.55 3.56
C PHE A 29 -21.92 1.39 3.48
N GLU A 30 -22.17 2.24 4.48
CA GLU A 30 -23.30 3.18 4.49
C GLU A 30 -23.19 4.21 3.35
N HIS A 31 -21.99 4.72 3.05
CA HIS A 31 -21.80 5.81 2.09
C HIS A 31 -21.10 5.42 0.78
N GLY A 32 -20.50 4.23 0.68
CA GLY A 32 -19.71 3.79 -0.46
C GLY A 32 -20.54 3.55 -1.72
N ARG A 33 -21.78 3.06 -1.57
CA ARG A 33 -22.70 2.73 -2.67
C ARG A 33 -22.00 1.82 -3.71
N ASN A 34 -21.97 2.26 -4.98
CA ASN A 34 -21.38 1.57 -6.13
C ASN A 34 -19.98 2.09 -6.50
N ARG A 35 -19.36 2.92 -5.67
CA ARG A 35 -18.02 3.44 -5.96
C ARG A 35 -16.99 2.30 -5.93
N PRO A 36 -16.07 2.23 -6.92
CA PRO A 36 -14.90 1.39 -6.79
C PRO A 36 -14.01 1.97 -5.69
N ILE A 37 -13.78 1.19 -4.63
CA ILE A 37 -12.97 1.60 -3.48
C ILE A 37 -11.90 0.53 -3.28
N VAL A 38 -10.65 0.97 -3.15
CA VAL A 38 -9.52 0.16 -2.72
C VAL A 38 -9.14 0.62 -1.31
N LEU A 39 -8.94 -0.32 -0.41
CA LEU A 39 -8.43 -0.06 0.93
C LEU A 39 -6.94 -0.36 0.95
N ALA A 40 -6.15 0.43 1.65
CA ALA A 40 -4.73 0.18 1.82
C ALA A 40 -4.25 0.61 3.20
N SER A 41 -3.22 -0.05 3.72
CA SER A 41 -2.56 0.31 4.98
C SER A 41 -1.09 -0.09 4.97
N PHE A 42 -0.27 0.66 5.71
CA PHE A 42 1.11 0.29 6.04
C PHE A 42 1.19 -0.75 7.17
N THR A 43 0.09 -0.95 7.91
CA THR A 43 0.08 -1.82 9.10
C THR A 43 -0.43 -3.22 8.73
N PRO A 44 0.39 -4.28 8.87
CA PRO A 44 -0.01 -5.64 8.53
C PRO A 44 -1.29 -6.12 9.25
N GLU A 45 -1.45 -5.84 10.54
CA GLU A 45 -2.64 -6.19 11.34
C GLU A 45 -3.92 -5.61 10.75
N ILE A 46 -3.85 -4.36 10.27
CA ILE A 46 -4.99 -3.68 9.65
C ILE A 46 -5.35 -4.37 8.34
N CYS A 47 -4.36 -4.66 7.49
CA CYS A 47 -4.59 -5.38 6.23
C CYS A 47 -5.20 -6.75 6.46
N ILE A 48 -4.69 -7.52 7.43
CA ILE A 48 -5.22 -8.84 7.79
C ILE A 48 -6.68 -8.73 8.21
N LEU A 49 -6.97 -7.92 9.24
CA LEU A 49 -8.32 -7.80 9.78
C LEU A 49 -9.31 -7.24 8.76
N ALA A 50 -8.88 -6.27 7.96
CA ALA A 50 -9.69 -5.69 6.89
C ALA A 50 -10.02 -6.72 5.80
N ALA A 51 -9.09 -7.60 5.43
CA ALA A 51 -9.32 -8.66 4.46
C ALA A 51 -10.22 -9.78 5.02
N TYR A 52 -10.16 -10.06 6.33
CA TYR A 52 -11.03 -11.07 6.95
C TYR A 52 -12.46 -10.59 7.17
N LYS A 53 -12.66 -9.32 7.53
CA LYS A 53 -13.97 -8.78 7.92
C LYS A 53 -14.88 -8.46 6.74
N GLN A 54 -14.36 -8.40 5.51
CA GLN A 54 -15.16 -8.09 4.32
C GLN A 54 -14.51 -8.60 3.03
N THR A 55 -15.32 -8.77 1.99
CA THR A 55 -14.89 -9.23 0.66
C THR A 55 -15.27 -8.29 -0.49
N LYS A 56 -15.87 -7.13 -0.17
CA LYS A 56 -16.40 -6.16 -1.15
C LYS A 56 -15.30 -5.30 -1.78
N TYR A 57 -14.35 -4.84 -0.98
CA TYR A 57 -13.29 -3.93 -1.40
C TYR A 57 -11.92 -4.62 -1.29
N PRO A 58 -11.08 -4.58 -2.35
CA PRO A 58 -9.74 -5.11 -2.27
C PRO A 58 -8.92 -4.37 -1.22
N VAL A 59 -8.10 -5.12 -0.47
CA VAL A 59 -7.20 -4.61 0.56
C VAL A 59 -5.77 -4.78 0.08
N MET A 60 -5.09 -3.68 -0.23
CA MET A 60 -3.70 -3.65 -0.68
C MET A 60 -2.75 -3.37 0.48
N PHE A 61 -1.52 -3.86 0.41
CA PHE A 61 -0.49 -3.56 1.41
C PHE A 61 0.43 -2.43 0.94
N LEU A 62 0.56 -1.36 1.72
CA LEU A 62 1.51 -0.28 1.47
C LEU A 62 2.86 -0.65 2.06
N SER A 63 3.94 -0.43 1.32
CA SER A 63 5.30 -0.67 1.81
C SER A 63 6.29 0.36 1.29
N GLU A 64 7.16 0.81 2.20
CA GLU A 64 8.32 1.65 1.92
C GLU A 64 9.53 0.84 1.45
N SER A 65 9.40 -0.49 1.34
CA SER A 65 10.44 -1.39 0.84
C SER A 65 11.81 -1.25 1.53
N GLY A 66 11.82 -0.87 2.81
CA GLY A 66 13.04 -0.76 3.61
C GLY A 66 13.77 0.59 3.51
N LEU A 67 13.14 1.61 2.91
CA LEU A 67 13.68 2.98 2.90
C LEU A 67 13.67 3.63 4.28
N TYR A 68 12.71 3.24 5.13
CA TYR A 68 12.53 3.76 6.47
C TYR A 68 12.42 2.61 7.47
N PRO A 69 12.79 2.82 8.74
CA PRO A 69 12.49 1.86 9.81
C PRO A 69 10.99 1.61 9.86
N THR A 70 10.58 0.34 9.91
CA THR A 70 9.15 -0.02 9.91
C THR A 70 8.68 -0.65 11.22
N GLY A 71 9.60 -1.02 12.13
CA GLY A 71 9.27 -1.74 13.36
C GLY A 71 8.64 -3.14 13.15
N ASP A 72 8.46 -3.58 11.89
CA ASP A 72 7.82 -4.82 11.51
C ASP A 72 8.52 -5.46 10.32
N ILE A 73 8.98 -6.70 10.49
CA ILE A 73 9.70 -7.46 9.46
C ILE A 73 8.86 -7.71 8.20
N ARG A 74 7.53 -7.76 8.30
CA ARG A 74 6.64 -7.95 7.14
C ARG A 74 6.64 -6.74 6.22
N ALA A 75 7.01 -5.57 6.73
CA ALA A 75 7.08 -4.31 5.99
C ALA A 75 8.52 -3.90 5.61
N SER A 76 9.54 -4.63 6.08
CA SER A 76 10.94 -4.17 6.05
C SER A 76 11.63 -4.22 4.68
N SER A 77 11.01 -4.85 3.68
CA SER A 77 11.51 -4.85 2.29
C SER A 77 10.41 -5.18 1.30
N LEU A 78 10.64 -4.93 0.01
CA LEU A 78 9.73 -5.34 -1.06
C LEU A 78 9.46 -6.86 -1.03
N GLN A 79 10.49 -7.67 -0.80
CA GLN A 79 10.35 -9.13 -0.76
C GLN A 79 9.46 -9.57 0.40
N GLN A 80 9.59 -8.93 1.58
CA GLN A 80 8.74 -9.20 2.73
C GLN A 80 7.30 -8.72 2.50
N ALA A 81 7.12 -7.56 1.87
CA ALA A 81 5.80 -7.05 1.52
C ALA A 81 5.06 -7.99 0.53
N VAL A 82 5.76 -8.47 -0.49
CA VAL A 82 5.24 -9.48 -1.44
C VAL A 82 4.92 -10.78 -0.72
N HIS A 83 5.82 -11.27 0.14
CA HIS A 83 5.59 -12.49 0.92
C HIS A 83 4.34 -12.36 1.81
N PHE A 84 4.21 -11.24 2.51
CA PHE A 84 3.07 -10.91 3.35
C PHE A 84 1.76 -10.88 2.57
N ALA A 85 1.71 -10.12 1.46
CA ALA A 85 0.52 -10.01 0.62
C ALA A 85 0.05 -11.39 0.12
N LYS A 86 0.98 -12.22 -0.37
CA LYS A 86 0.64 -13.60 -0.78
C LYS A 86 0.15 -14.46 0.37
N ARG A 87 0.83 -14.40 1.53
CA ARG A 87 0.54 -15.25 2.68
C ARG A 87 -0.88 -15.02 3.20
N TRP A 88 -1.37 -13.79 3.13
CA TRP A 88 -2.68 -13.38 3.62
C TRP A 88 -3.73 -13.18 2.51
N GLY A 89 -3.41 -13.59 1.27
CA GLY A 89 -4.36 -13.55 0.16
C GLY A 89 -4.75 -12.13 -0.28
N LEU A 90 -3.88 -11.14 -0.06
CA LEU A 90 -4.11 -9.78 -0.52
C LEU A 90 -3.89 -9.70 -2.05
N PRO A 91 -4.71 -8.93 -2.79
CA PRO A 91 -4.61 -8.81 -4.24
C PRO A 91 -3.36 -8.08 -4.73
N GLY A 92 -2.64 -7.34 -3.89
CA GLY A 92 -1.43 -6.65 -4.33
C GLY A 92 -0.76 -5.74 -3.30
N VAL A 93 0.27 -5.06 -3.76
CA VAL A 93 1.12 -4.15 -2.98
C VAL A 93 1.19 -2.76 -3.62
N ILE A 94 1.33 -1.73 -2.79
CA ILE A 94 1.56 -0.35 -3.20
C ILE A 94 2.91 0.08 -2.63
N ILE A 95 3.88 0.29 -3.50
CA ILE A 95 5.30 0.41 -3.14
C ILE A 95 5.77 1.85 -3.29
N GLU A 96 6.61 2.31 -2.37
CA GLU A 96 7.27 3.60 -2.55
C GLU A 96 8.08 3.60 -3.86
N SER A 97 8.02 4.70 -4.60
CA SER A 97 8.48 4.84 -5.98
C SER A 97 9.99 4.64 -6.18
N ASN A 98 10.84 5.00 -5.21
CA ASN A 98 12.32 4.96 -5.34
C ASN A 98 12.84 3.60 -5.82
N PRO A 99 12.54 2.46 -5.17
CA PRO A 99 13.03 1.15 -5.63
C PRO A 99 12.54 0.78 -7.02
N LEU A 100 11.32 1.17 -7.40
CA LEU A 100 10.74 0.83 -8.70
C LEU A 100 11.35 1.65 -9.83
N VAL A 101 11.66 2.93 -9.58
CA VAL A 101 12.39 3.78 -10.53
C VAL A 101 13.85 3.33 -10.66
N ALA A 102 14.51 3.00 -9.54
CA ALA A 102 15.88 2.52 -9.54
C ALA A 102 16.05 1.16 -10.20
N SER A 103 15.04 0.28 -10.08
CA SER A 103 15.03 -1.04 -10.70
C SER A 103 13.62 -1.42 -11.17
N PRO A 104 13.23 -1.02 -12.40
CA PRO A 104 11.88 -1.29 -12.91
C PRO A 104 11.56 -2.78 -13.07
N ALA A 105 12.58 -3.65 -13.15
CA ALA A 105 12.43 -5.11 -13.14
C ALA A 105 11.73 -5.64 -11.86
N LEU A 106 11.76 -4.88 -10.76
CA LEU A 106 11.04 -5.23 -9.53
C LEU A 106 9.52 -5.26 -9.72
N ILE A 107 8.98 -4.48 -10.67
CA ILE A 107 7.56 -4.53 -11.03
C ILE A 107 7.23 -5.92 -11.60
N GLY A 108 8.07 -6.42 -12.52
CA GLY A 108 7.98 -7.78 -13.06
C GLY A 108 8.01 -8.84 -11.96
N TYR A 109 8.93 -8.72 -11.00
CA TYR A 109 9.00 -9.62 -9.85
C TYR A 109 7.68 -9.67 -9.05
N VAL A 110 7.02 -8.54 -8.79
CA VAL A 110 5.73 -8.51 -8.10
C VAL A 110 4.64 -9.20 -8.94
N LYS A 111 4.57 -8.87 -10.24
CA LYS A 111 3.55 -9.39 -11.15
C LYS A 111 3.69 -10.90 -11.38
N GLU A 112 4.91 -11.43 -11.48
CA GLU A 112 5.19 -12.87 -11.56
C GLU A 112 4.66 -13.65 -10.35
N LYS A 113 4.45 -12.98 -9.21
CA LYS A 113 3.84 -13.59 -8.03
C LYS A 113 2.31 -13.57 -8.04
N GLY A 114 1.69 -13.03 -9.09
CA GLY A 114 0.24 -12.91 -9.24
C GLY A 114 -0.36 -11.76 -8.44
N LEU A 115 0.44 -10.75 -8.11
CA LEU A 115 0.02 -9.60 -7.32
C LEU A 115 -0.10 -8.35 -8.21
N GLY A 116 -1.11 -7.52 -7.94
CA GLY A 116 -1.13 -6.16 -8.46
C GLY A 116 0.00 -5.31 -7.86
N CYS A 117 0.55 -4.42 -8.66
CA CYS A 117 1.65 -3.54 -8.27
C CYS A 117 1.29 -2.10 -8.60
N ALA A 118 1.20 -1.26 -7.56
CA ALA A 118 1.05 0.17 -7.70
C ALA A 118 2.21 0.90 -7.00
N SER A 119 2.39 2.18 -7.28
CA SER A 119 3.40 2.99 -6.61
C SER A 119 2.85 4.28 -6.00
N TRP A 120 3.57 4.80 -5.01
CA TRP A 120 3.35 6.12 -4.40
C TRP A 120 4.70 6.80 -4.11
N GLY A 121 4.69 8.09 -3.80
CA GLY A 121 5.89 8.83 -3.39
C GLY A 121 6.41 9.80 -4.46
N GLY A 122 7.37 10.64 -4.08
CA GLY A 122 7.69 11.86 -4.83
C GLY A 122 8.26 11.64 -6.24
N ASN A 123 8.81 10.46 -6.57
CA ASN A 123 9.23 10.23 -7.95
C ASN A 123 8.04 10.08 -8.89
N ASN A 124 6.85 9.78 -8.40
CA ASN A 124 5.68 9.65 -9.26
C ASN A 124 5.25 10.99 -9.88
N ASP A 125 5.63 12.12 -9.29
CA ASP A 125 5.37 13.45 -9.83
C ASP A 125 6.38 13.88 -10.91
N VAL A 126 7.43 13.09 -11.14
CA VAL A 126 8.41 13.31 -12.22
C VAL A 126 7.94 12.51 -13.45
N PRO A 127 7.54 13.17 -14.55
CA PRO A 127 6.95 12.49 -15.72
C PRO A 127 7.80 11.35 -16.26
N GLU A 128 9.12 11.52 -16.31
CA GLU A 128 10.05 10.51 -16.80
C GLU A 128 10.05 9.25 -15.91
N HIS A 129 9.98 9.44 -14.59
CA HIS A 129 9.93 8.34 -13.63
C HIS A 129 8.56 7.65 -13.63
N ALA A 130 7.48 8.40 -13.79
CA ALA A 130 6.14 7.83 -13.96
C ALA A 130 6.07 7.00 -15.25
N LEU A 131 6.63 7.49 -16.35
CA LEU A 131 6.64 6.80 -17.64
C LEU A 131 7.43 5.49 -17.57
N ILE A 132 8.64 5.49 -17.00
CA ILE A 132 9.45 4.28 -16.84
C ILE A 132 8.70 3.19 -16.05
N GLN A 133 8.02 3.58 -14.97
CA GLN A 133 7.20 2.65 -14.19
C GLN A 133 6.01 2.11 -14.99
N ALA A 134 5.29 2.98 -15.71
CA ALA A 134 4.15 2.60 -16.54
C ALA A 134 4.56 1.65 -17.68
N GLU A 135 5.63 1.95 -18.41
CA GLU A 135 6.18 1.11 -19.48
C GLU A 135 6.67 -0.25 -18.97
N SER A 136 7.11 -0.31 -17.70
CA SER A 136 7.48 -1.55 -17.02
C SER A 136 6.29 -2.37 -16.51
N GLY A 137 5.07 -1.91 -16.79
CA GLY A 137 3.82 -2.64 -16.54
C GLY A 137 3.23 -2.41 -15.16
N LEU A 138 3.52 -1.29 -14.50
CA LEU A 138 2.88 -0.91 -13.24
C LEU A 138 1.37 -0.71 -13.42
N ASP A 139 0.55 -1.17 -12.48
CA ASP A 139 -0.91 -1.18 -12.62
C ASP A 139 -1.57 0.15 -12.22
N ALA A 140 -0.94 0.91 -11.31
CA ALA A 140 -1.39 2.25 -10.91
C ALA A 140 -0.25 3.11 -10.33
N ILE A 141 -0.35 4.43 -10.52
CA ILE A 141 0.61 5.43 -10.02
C ILE A 141 -0.18 6.45 -9.19
N ILE A 142 0.21 6.63 -7.93
CA ILE A 142 -0.34 7.66 -7.03
C ILE A 142 0.57 8.89 -7.11
N VAL A 143 0.02 10.02 -7.54
CA VAL A 143 0.71 11.31 -7.72
C VAL A 143 0.12 12.38 -6.81
N ASP A 144 0.92 13.36 -6.41
CA ASP A 144 0.46 14.55 -5.70
C ASP A 144 0.04 15.66 -6.69
N SER A 145 0.69 15.72 -7.87
CA SER A 145 0.44 16.71 -8.92
C SER A 145 0.23 16.06 -10.30
N PHE A 146 -0.99 16.16 -10.82
CA PHE A 146 -1.37 15.59 -12.12
C PHE A 146 -0.95 16.44 -13.35
N ARG A 147 -0.17 17.53 -13.19
CA ARG A 147 0.06 18.53 -14.25
C ARG A 147 1.08 18.15 -15.34
N GLY A 148 1.36 16.87 -15.60
CA GLY A 148 2.54 16.46 -16.37
C GLY A 148 2.41 15.29 -17.34
N LEU A 149 1.21 14.94 -17.80
CA LEU A 149 1.01 13.83 -18.76
C LEU A 149 0.41 14.27 -20.11
N GLU A 150 0.74 15.49 -20.57
CA GLU A 150 0.43 15.97 -21.94
C GLU A 150 1.51 15.56 -22.95
#